data_AF-G4ZH20-F1
#
_entry.id   AF-G4ZH20-F1
#
_cell.length_a   1.000
_cell.length_b   1.000
_cell.length_c   1.000
_cell.angle_alpha   90.00
_cell.angle_beta   90.00
_cell.angle_gamma   90.00
#
_symmetry.space_group_name_H-M   'P 1'
#
loop_
_entity.id
_entity.type
_entity.pdbx_description
1 polymer ?
#
loop_
_entity_poly.entity_id
_entity_poly.type
_entity_poly.pdbx_seq_one_letter_code
_entity_poly.pdbx_strand_id
1 'polypeptide(L)' 'RKTITKRGEKTVWVKCSGKDEERATAMLLGDWHGNKYAPFIAFKNGVSRHDHVQAVNDAARHGFGVRLRKEV' A
#
# COMPACT_ATOMS: atom_id res chain seq x y z
N ARG A 1 0.97 -27.23 3.94
CA ARG A 1 2.29 -27.00 4.59
C ARG A 1 2.45 -25.49 4.80
N LYS A 2 2.37 -25.00 6.03
CA LYS A 2 2.45 -23.56 6.35
C LYS A 2 3.90 -23.23 6.71
N THR A 3 4.60 -22.45 5.88
CA THR A 3 6.00 -22.10 6.14
C THR A 3 6.06 -20.84 6.99
N ILE A 4 6.13 -21.02 8.31
CA ILE A 4 6.36 -19.94 9.26
C ILE A 4 7.88 -19.84 9.46
N THR A 5 8.45 -18.64 9.29
CA THR A 5 9.88 -18.41 9.50
C THR A 5 10.27 -18.70 10.96
N LYS A 6 11.55 -18.98 11.26
CA LYS A 6 12.04 -19.17 12.65
C LYS A 6 11.65 -18.04 13.61
N ARG A 7 11.34 -16.84 13.11
CA ARG A 7 10.91 -15.67 13.90
C ARG A 7 9.39 -15.64 14.19
N GLY A 8 8.64 -16.68 13.82
CA GLY A 8 7.19 -16.73 14.01
C GLY A 8 6.39 -15.95 12.96
N GLU A 9 5.06 -15.87 13.16
CA GLU A 9 4.17 -15.01 12.37
C GLU A 9 4.24 -13.58 12.91
N LYS A 10 4.69 -12.64 12.07
CA LYS A 10 4.64 -11.21 12.37
C LYS A 10 3.32 -10.66 11.87
N THR A 11 2.32 -10.63 12.73
CA THR A 11 1.02 -10.01 12.43
C THR A 11 1.13 -8.50 12.51
N VAL A 12 0.79 -7.80 11.43
CA VAL A 12 0.66 -6.34 11.41
C VAL A 12 -0.83 -6.01 11.39
N TRP A 13 -1.31 -5.33 12.44
CA TRP A 13 -2.68 -4.85 12.49
C TRP A 13 -2.79 -3.52 11.76
N VAL A 14 -3.65 -3.49 10.75
CA VAL A 14 -3.93 -2.30 9.97
C VAL A 14 -5.35 -1.86 10.29
N LYS A 15 -5.49 -0.63 10.79
CA LYS A 15 -6.80 -0.01 10.98
C LYS A 15 -7.24 0.63 9.66
N CYS A 16 -8.18 0.01 8.95
CA CYS A 16 -8.91 0.66 7.87
C CYS A 16 -10.02 1.53 8.45
N SER A 17 -10.23 2.72 7.92
CA SER A 17 -11.11 3.78 8.45
C SER A 17 -12.62 3.54 8.28
N GLY A 18 -13.04 2.29 8.09
CA GLY A 18 -14.44 1.88 8.23
C GLY A 18 -15.37 2.22 7.07
N LYS A 19 -14.84 2.58 5.89
CA LYS A 19 -15.64 2.60 4.65
C LYS A 19 -15.51 1.26 3.95
N ASP A 20 -16.63 0.69 3.52
CA ASP A 20 -16.72 -0.63 2.87
C ASP A 20 -15.87 -0.78 1.59
N GLU A 21 -15.32 0.33 1.06
CA GLU A 21 -14.47 0.35 -0.14
C GLU A 21 -13.02 0.80 0.10
N GLU A 22 -12.57 0.92 1.36
CA GLU A 22 -11.17 1.25 1.62
C GLU A 22 -10.27 0.01 1.40
N ARG A 23 -9.81 -0.15 0.16
CA ARG A 23 -8.92 -1.25 -0.24
C ARG A 23 -7.49 -0.99 0.24
N ALA A 24 -7.03 -1.80 1.18
CA ALA A 24 -5.62 -1.93 1.52
C ALA A 24 -4.99 -3.03 0.65
N THR A 25 -3.89 -2.72 -0.04
CA THR A 25 -3.13 -3.70 -0.82
C THR A 25 -1.84 -4.02 -0.11
N ALA A 26 -1.67 -5.28 0.31
CA ALA A 26 -0.40 -5.78 0.79
C ALA A 26 0.49 -6.12 -0.41
N MET A 27 1.64 -5.47 -0.51
CA MET A 27 2.65 -5.78 -1.52
C MET A 27 3.75 -6.62 -0.89
N LEU A 28 3.95 -7.83 -1.44
CA LEU A 28 5.03 -8.72 -1.06
C LEU A 28 6.13 -8.63 -2.12
N LEU A 29 7.31 -8.18 -1.73
CA LEU A 29 8.48 -8.16 -2.60
C LEU A 29 9.38 -9.36 -2.30
N GLY A 30 9.87 -9.99 -3.36
CA GLY A 30 10.94 -10.97 -3.30
C GLY A 30 11.85 -10.84 -4.51
N ASP A 31 13.12 -11.20 -4.34
CA ASP A 31 14.08 -11.26 -5.44
C ASP A 31 14.21 -12.69 -5.99
N TRP A 32 14.89 -12.81 -7.13
CA TRP A 32 15.12 -14.09 -7.81
C TRP A 32 16.03 -15.05 -7.02
N HIS A 33 16.80 -14.55 -6.03
CA HIS A 33 17.59 -15.36 -5.11
C HIS A 33 16.75 -15.96 -3.97
N GLY A 34 15.45 -15.66 -3.93
CA GLY A 34 14.53 -16.15 -2.91
C GLY A 34 14.55 -15.34 -1.61
N ASN A 35 15.19 -14.16 -1.60
CA ASN A 35 15.09 -13.25 -0.47
C ASN A 35 13.69 -12.62 -0.45
N LYS A 36 13.11 -12.56 0.75
CA LYS A 36 11.80 -11.95 0.98
C LYS A 36 12.00 -10.66 1.76
N TYR A 37 11.46 -9.57 1.25
CA TYR A 37 11.51 -8.28 1.93
C TYR A 37 10.32 -8.13 2.88
N ALA A 38 10.43 -7.17 3.80
CA ALA A 38 9.31 -6.83 4.66
C ALA A 38 8.11 -6.41 3.80
N PRO A 39 6.91 -6.97 4.05
CA PRO A 39 5.71 -6.54 3.34
C PRO A 39 5.42 -5.08 3.69
N PHE A 40 4.94 -4.33 2.72
CA PHE A 40 4.41 -2.99 2.95
C PHE A 40 2.96 -2.93 2.48
N ILE A 41 2.17 -2.12 3.17
CA ILE A 41 0.76 -1.93 2.89
C ILE A 41 0.62 -0.59 2.16
N ALA A 42 0.06 -0.63 0.96
CA ALA A 42 -0.29 0.55 0.19
C ALA A 42 -1.80 0.80 0.30
N PHE A 43 -2.16 2.06 0.51
CA PHE A 43 -3.55 2.53 0.51
C PHE A 43 -3.76 3.45 -0.67
N LYS A 44 -4.90 3.30 -1.34
CA LYS A 44 -5.36 4.35 -2.25
C LYS A 44 -5.86 5.54 -1.43
N ASN A 45 -5.57 6.73 -1.92
CA ASN A 45 -6.16 7.95 -1.40
C ASN A 45 -7.62 8.01 -1.83
N GLY A 46 -8.48 8.46 -0.91
CA GLY A 46 -9.82 8.89 -1.27
C GLY A 46 -9.80 10.18 -2.09
N VAL A 47 -10.98 10.60 -2.54
CA VAL A 47 -11.17 11.86 -3.26
C VAL A 47 -10.69 13.03 -2.40
N SER A 48 -9.86 13.89 -2.99
CA SER A 48 -9.40 15.12 -2.37
C SER A 48 -10.53 16.14 -2.28
N ARG A 49 -10.53 16.95 -1.22
CA ARG A 49 -11.42 18.13 -1.10
C ARG A 49 -10.97 19.30 -1.96
N HIS A 50 -9.74 19.25 -2.46
CA HIS A 50 -9.15 20.29 -3.28
C HIS A 50 -9.03 19.79 -4.72
N ASP A 51 -9.70 20.45 -5.63
CA ASP A 51 -9.82 20.02 -7.04
C ASP A 51 -8.47 19.97 -7.75
N HIS A 52 -7.60 20.96 -7.51
CA HIS A 52 -6.25 20.96 -8.08
C HIS A 52 -5.42 19.74 -7.62
N VAL A 53 -5.62 19.28 -6.38
CA VAL A 53 -4.96 18.08 -5.86
C VAL A 53 -5.59 16.82 -6.45
N GLN A 54 -6.91 16.81 -6.64
CA GLN A 54 -7.62 15.68 -7.25
C GLN A 54 -7.14 15.46 -8.70
N ALA A 55 -7.06 16.53 -9.50
CA ALA A 55 -6.58 16.47 -10.87
C ALA A 55 -5.17 15.88 -10.98
N VAL A 56 -4.26 16.28 -10.09
CA VAL A 56 -2.89 15.73 -10.06
C VAL A 56 -2.87 14.28 -9.55
N ASN A 57 -3.70 13.95 -8.56
CA ASN A 57 -3.81 12.58 -8.06
C ASN A 57 -4.28 11.61 -9.17
N ASP A 58 -5.19 12.06 -10.04
CA ASP A 58 -5.70 11.26 -11.14
C ASP A 58 -4.70 11.18 -12.30
N ALA A 59 -4.11 12.32 -12.69
CA ALA A 59 -3.19 12.39 -13.82
C ALA A 59 -1.82 11.74 -13.56
N ALA A 60 -1.24 11.97 -12.38
CA ALA A 60 0.16 11.59 -12.11
C ALA A 60 0.29 10.46 -11.07
N ARG A 61 -0.67 10.36 -10.14
CA ARG A 61 -0.53 9.49 -8.96
C ARG A 61 -1.42 8.26 -8.98
N HIS A 62 -2.36 8.17 -9.93
CA HIS A 62 -3.27 7.04 -10.16
C HIS A 62 -4.00 6.57 -8.88
N GLY A 63 -4.39 7.54 -8.06
CA GLY A 63 -5.06 7.30 -6.78
C GLY A 63 -4.12 6.96 -5.61
N PHE A 64 -2.80 7.06 -5.75
CA PHE A 64 -1.86 7.00 -4.62
C PHE A 64 -1.47 8.40 -4.13
N GLY A 65 -1.12 8.52 -2.85
CA GLY A 65 -0.63 9.78 -2.31
C GLY A 65 0.80 10.12 -2.71
N VAL A 66 1.15 11.40 -2.58
CA VAL A 66 2.49 11.95 -2.89
C VAL A 66 3.65 11.23 -2.20
N ARG A 67 3.38 10.59 -1.04
CA ARG A 67 4.40 9.82 -0.30
C ARG A 67 4.72 8.48 -0.96
N LEU A 68 3.71 7.84 -1.55
CA LEU A 68 3.85 6.54 -2.22
C LEU A 68 4.28 6.72 -3.67
N ARG A 69 3.82 7.79 -4.32
CA ARG A 69 4.15 8.09 -5.70
C ARG A 69 4.55 9.55 -5.84
N LYS A 70 5.86 9.77 -5.93
CA LYS A 70 6.45 11.07 -6.27
C LYS A 70 6.43 11.24 -7.78
N GLU A 71 6.23 12.46 -8.23
CA GLU A 71 6.48 12.85 -9.62
C GLU A 71 8.01 12.74 -9.86
N VAL A 72 8.41 12.15 -10.98
CA VAL A 72 9.81 11.99 -11.40
C VAL A 72 10.20 13.18 -12.27
#